data_AF-A0AAJ1I6L1-F1
#
_entry.id   AF-A0AAJ1I6L1-F1
#
_cell.length_a   1.000
_cell.length_b   1.000
_cell.length_c   1.000
_cell.angle_alpha   90.00
_cell.angle_beta   90.00
_cell.angle_gamma   90.00
#
_symmetry.space_group_name_H-M   'P 1'
#
loop_
_entity.id
_entity.type
_entity.pdbx_description
1 polymer ?
#
loop_
_entity_poly.entity_id
_entity_poly.type
_entity_poly.pdbx_seq_one_letter_code
_entity_poly.pdbx_strand_id
1 'polypeptide(L)'
;MAETAHVTHRFTPGLRFDGLWTYAARMPSGRRYWARLPATRAGGVAAADPQRAWWCVRQCVAVLNRMPWHSVHLPPGLPVQPECGDVALALGAMLADWNVKVLDESTAQAPLLRSTDALLANGCSLLQLQAEDLSVGAPPVFWAWVVGVEMHEKFKRAKRTSAFDVPGRPRALLIWPFGSKSPLARNHALRMTVDGEGLCGVDGIDARRGRYRCIGAITVAQSDNHSAGNGGLSGSE
;
A
#
# COMPACT_ATOMS: atom_id res chain seq x y z
N MET A 1 -27.37 21.62 6.43
CA MET A 1 -26.94 20.40 7.16
C MET A 1 -25.80 19.79 6.37
N ALA A 2 -24.61 19.68 6.96
CA ALA A 2 -23.47 19.04 6.30
C ALA A 2 -23.71 17.53 6.28
N GLU A 3 -23.88 16.98 5.09
CA GLU A 3 -24.11 15.56 4.86
C GLU A 3 -22.78 14.83 5.13
N THR A 4 -22.66 14.15 6.27
CA THR A 4 -21.46 13.39 6.62
C THR A 4 -21.46 12.09 5.81
N ALA A 5 -20.80 12.12 4.66
CA ALA A 5 -20.53 10.91 3.89
C ALA A 5 -19.80 9.89 4.76
N HIS A 6 -20.34 8.67 4.88
CA HIS A 6 -19.67 7.58 5.59
C HIS A 6 -18.44 7.14 4.80
N VAL A 7 -17.30 7.12 5.49
CA VAL A 7 -16.00 6.70 4.94
C VAL A 7 -15.68 5.33 5.48
N THR A 8 -15.27 4.42 4.61
CA THR A 8 -14.76 3.09 5.00
C THR A 8 -13.32 2.92 4.54
N HIS A 9 -12.56 2.13 5.29
CA HIS A 9 -11.18 1.78 4.94
C HIS A 9 -11.11 0.31 4.53
N ARG A 10 -10.48 0.04 3.39
CA ARG A 10 -10.14 -1.32 2.97
C ARG A 10 -8.62 -1.46 2.96
N PHE A 11 -8.11 -2.34 3.82
CA PHE A 11 -6.68 -2.63 3.90
C PHE A 11 -6.29 -3.84 3.04
N THR A 12 -5.00 -3.96 2.76
CA THR A 12 -4.42 -5.20 2.22
C THR A 12 -4.88 -6.39 3.07
N PRO A 13 -5.31 -7.51 2.45
CA PRO A 13 -5.83 -8.64 3.20
C PRO A 13 -4.88 -9.16 4.27
N GLY A 14 -5.43 -9.44 5.45
CA GLY A 14 -4.65 -9.88 6.59
C GLY A 14 -3.95 -8.75 7.34
N LEU A 15 -4.06 -7.50 6.91
CA LEU A 15 -3.61 -6.33 7.65
C LEU A 15 -4.76 -5.72 8.46
N ARG A 16 -4.47 -5.21 9.65
CA ARG A 16 -5.42 -4.45 10.47
C ARG A 16 -4.72 -3.37 11.30
N PHE A 17 -5.48 -2.36 11.67
CA PHE A 17 -5.05 -1.27 12.54
C PHE A 17 -5.94 -1.19 13.79
N ASP A 18 -5.34 -1.37 14.96
CA ASP A 18 -5.99 -1.23 16.28
C ASP A 18 -5.01 -0.53 17.23
N GLY A 19 -4.76 0.77 16.97
CA GLY A 19 -3.71 1.57 17.61
C GLY A 19 -2.28 1.22 17.13
N LEU A 20 -2.07 -0.01 16.66
CA LEU A 20 -0.87 -0.52 16.02
C LEU A 20 -1.22 -1.35 14.79
N TRP A 21 -0.36 -1.28 13.79
CA TRP A 21 -0.47 -2.14 12.62
C TRP A 21 -0.01 -3.56 12.94
N THR A 22 -0.93 -4.49 12.73
CA THR A 22 -0.67 -5.92 12.83
C THR A 22 -1.13 -6.63 11.58
N TYR A 23 -0.50 -7.76 11.29
CA TYR A 23 -0.84 -8.58 10.15
C TYR A 23 -0.90 -10.07 10.52
N ALA A 24 -1.71 -10.82 9.78
CA ALA A 24 -1.86 -12.25 9.96
C ALA A 24 -0.63 -12.99 9.40
N ALA A 25 0.22 -13.50 10.28
CA ALA A 25 1.37 -14.34 9.94
C ALA A 25 1.12 -15.80 10.32
N ARG A 26 1.94 -16.71 9.80
CA ARG A 26 1.97 -18.13 10.14
C ARG A 26 3.26 -18.46 10.86
N MET A 27 3.15 -19.22 11.94
CA MET A 27 4.29 -19.87 12.58
C MET A 27 4.85 -20.98 11.68
N PRO A 28 6.08 -21.47 11.92
CA PRO A 28 6.59 -22.68 11.26
C PRO A 28 5.66 -23.89 11.41
N SER A 29 4.92 -23.97 12.53
CA SER A 29 3.88 -24.99 12.77
C SER A 29 2.60 -24.82 11.94
N GLY A 30 2.50 -23.78 11.11
CA GLY A 30 1.31 -23.42 10.33
C GLY A 30 0.25 -22.64 11.10
N ARG A 31 0.36 -22.53 12.44
CA ARG A 31 -0.59 -21.77 13.27
C ARG A 31 -0.58 -20.28 12.91
N ARG A 32 -1.77 -19.70 12.74
CA ARG A 32 -1.93 -18.26 12.49
C ARG A 32 -1.76 -17.46 13.78
N TYR A 33 -1.13 -16.30 13.68
CA TYR A 33 -1.02 -15.32 14.76
C TYR A 33 -0.95 -13.90 14.19
N TRP A 34 -1.20 -12.90 15.05
CA TRP A 34 -1.07 -11.50 14.69
C TRP A 34 0.35 -11.02 14.99
N ALA A 35 1.12 -10.75 13.93
CA ALA A 35 2.45 -10.17 14.04
C ALA A 35 2.38 -8.64 13.96
N ARG A 36 3.26 -7.95 14.68
CA ARG A 36 3.38 -6.50 14.63
C ARG A 36 4.33 -6.10 13.50
N LEU A 37 3.93 -5.12 12.70
CA LEU A 37 4.83 -4.49 11.74
C LEU A 37 5.85 -3.60 12.47
N PRO A 38 7.13 -3.60 12.07
CA PRO A 38 8.15 -2.81 12.72
C PRO A 38 7.83 -1.32 12.56
N ALA A 39 8.00 -0.55 13.64
CA ALA A 39 7.97 0.91 13.54
C ALA A 39 9.13 1.35 12.62
N THR A 40 8.94 2.43 11.86
CA THR A 40 9.93 2.95 10.88
C THR A 40 11.26 3.41 11.48
N ARG A 41 11.43 3.36 12.81
CA ARG A 41 12.74 3.46 13.47
C ARG A 41 13.47 2.12 13.39
N ALA A 42 14.34 2.00 12.40
CA ALA A 42 15.52 1.16 12.52
C ALA A 42 16.74 2.07 12.36
N GLY A 43 17.36 2.43 13.48
CA GLY A 43 18.70 3.03 13.45
C GLY A 43 19.65 2.09 12.70
N GLY A 44 20.52 2.62 11.86
CA GLY A 44 21.43 1.87 10.97
C GLY A 44 20.85 1.54 9.58
N VAL A 45 19.58 1.13 9.50
CA VAL A 45 18.96 0.68 8.22
C VAL A 45 18.71 1.85 7.25
N ALA A 46 18.49 3.07 7.77
CA ALA A 46 18.25 4.25 6.94
C ALA A 46 19.44 4.65 6.04
N ALA A 47 20.67 4.23 6.37
CA ALA A 47 21.84 4.53 5.54
C ALA A 47 21.94 3.59 4.32
N ALA A 48 21.55 2.32 4.47
CA ALA A 48 21.58 1.32 3.40
C ALA A 48 20.36 1.39 2.47
N ASP A 49 19.25 1.92 2.95
CA ASP A 49 17.99 2.08 2.19
C ASP A 49 17.42 3.50 2.39
N PRO A 50 18.08 4.54 1.83
CA PRO A 50 17.73 5.94 2.07
C PRO A 50 16.34 6.31 1.53
N GLN A 51 15.89 5.67 0.45
CA GLN A 51 14.56 5.87 -0.12
C GLN A 51 13.49 4.94 0.47
N ARG A 52 13.85 3.99 1.34
CA ARG A 52 12.97 2.98 1.97
C ARG A 52 12.29 2.01 0.99
N ALA A 53 12.86 1.84 -0.19
CA ALA A 53 12.32 0.92 -1.19
C ALA A 53 12.30 -0.51 -0.65
N TRP A 54 13.43 -0.95 -0.11
CA TRP A 54 13.63 -2.32 0.34
C TRP A 54 12.91 -2.62 1.64
N TRP A 55 12.73 -1.61 2.50
CA TRP A 55 11.82 -1.68 3.62
C TRP A 55 10.38 -1.94 3.16
N CYS A 56 9.89 -1.20 2.15
CA CYS A 56 8.54 -1.41 1.59
C CYS A 56 8.39 -2.80 0.98
N VAL A 57 9.36 -3.26 0.19
CA VAL A 57 9.39 -4.62 -0.38
C VAL A 57 9.29 -5.66 0.73
N ARG A 58 10.11 -5.53 1.78
CA ARG A 58 10.12 -6.49 2.89
C ARG A 58 8.77 -6.60 3.59
N GLN A 59 8.11 -5.47 3.88
CA GLN A 59 6.80 -5.48 4.52
C GLN A 59 5.71 -6.06 3.61
N CYS A 60 5.71 -5.63 2.34
CA CYS A 60 4.81 -6.16 1.32
C CYS A 60 4.90 -7.69 1.25
N VAL A 61 6.12 -8.23 1.08
CA VAL A 61 6.34 -9.68 1.01
C VAL A 61 5.90 -10.39 2.29
N ALA A 62 6.24 -9.83 3.45
CA ALA A 62 5.88 -10.43 4.74
C ALA A 62 4.35 -10.57 4.90
N VAL A 63 3.60 -9.53 4.54
CA VAL A 63 2.14 -9.51 4.67
C VAL A 63 1.49 -10.42 3.64
N LEU A 64 1.88 -10.32 2.37
CA LEU A 64 1.27 -11.09 1.29
C LEU A 64 1.56 -12.61 1.43
N ASN A 65 2.78 -13.00 1.81
CA ASN A 65 3.12 -14.40 2.07
C ASN A 65 2.77 -14.87 3.49
N ARG A 66 2.20 -13.99 4.34
CA ARG A 66 1.83 -14.29 5.74
C ARG A 66 2.98 -14.89 6.55
N MET A 67 4.18 -14.32 6.43
CA MET A 67 5.37 -14.78 7.14
C MET A 67 5.94 -13.71 8.08
N PRO A 68 6.75 -14.08 9.09
CA PRO A 68 7.39 -13.10 9.95
C PRO A 68 8.30 -12.17 9.14
N TRP A 69 8.17 -10.85 9.32
CA TRP A 69 8.89 -9.86 8.50
C TRP A 69 10.42 -9.96 8.61
N HIS A 70 10.93 -10.44 9.75
CA HIS A 70 12.35 -10.65 9.98
C HIS A 70 12.89 -11.90 9.25
N SER A 71 12.02 -12.80 8.83
CA SER A 71 12.35 -13.97 8.00
C SER A 71 12.38 -13.65 6.51
N VAL A 72 11.98 -12.45 6.11
CA VAL A 72 12.06 -12.00 4.72
C VAL A 72 13.48 -11.57 4.42
N HIS A 73 14.18 -12.39 3.64
CA HIS A 73 15.52 -12.12 3.14
C HIS A 73 15.43 -11.46 1.77
N LEU A 74 15.98 -10.24 1.68
CA LEU A 74 16.09 -9.53 0.40
C LEU A 74 17.22 -10.15 -0.43
N PRO A 75 17.12 -10.13 -1.78
CA PRO A 75 18.23 -10.52 -2.64
C PRO A 75 19.52 -9.76 -2.31
N PRO A 76 20.71 -10.36 -2.49
CA PRO A 76 21.98 -9.64 -2.36
C PRO A 76 22.20 -8.66 -3.52
N GLY A 77 23.04 -7.65 -3.31
CA GLY A 77 23.48 -6.74 -4.39
C GLY A 77 22.45 -5.70 -4.83
N LEU A 78 21.42 -5.44 -4.02
CA LEU A 78 20.37 -4.49 -4.36
C LEU A 78 20.90 -3.04 -4.41
N PRO A 79 20.46 -2.23 -5.39
CA PRO A 79 20.88 -0.84 -5.51
C PRO A 79 20.38 0.02 -4.34
N VAL A 80 21.17 1.01 -3.95
CA VAL A 80 20.86 1.95 -2.86
C VAL A 80 19.67 2.86 -3.22
N GLN A 81 19.51 3.17 -4.51
CA GLN A 81 18.43 4.00 -5.05
C GLN A 81 17.78 3.26 -6.22
N PRO A 82 16.84 2.33 -5.94
CA PRO A 82 16.24 1.52 -6.99
C PRO A 82 15.23 2.30 -7.83
N GLU A 83 15.17 1.95 -9.11
CA GLU A 83 14.09 2.31 -10.01
C GLU A 83 12.92 1.30 -9.91
N CYS A 84 11.81 1.59 -10.59
CA CYS A 84 10.65 0.70 -10.57
C CYS A 84 10.97 -0.71 -11.09
N GLY A 85 11.82 -0.82 -12.11
CA GLY A 85 12.25 -2.12 -12.63
C GLY A 85 12.96 -2.98 -11.59
N ASP A 86 13.87 -2.39 -10.81
CA ASP A 86 14.61 -3.09 -9.76
C ASP A 86 13.67 -3.62 -8.66
N VAL A 87 12.75 -2.78 -8.21
CA VAL A 87 11.78 -3.13 -7.16
C VAL A 87 10.81 -4.20 -7.67
N ALA A 88 10.34 -4.09 -8.91
CA ALA A 88 9.42 -5.07 -9.51
C ALA A 88 10.10 -6.43 -9.69
N LEU A 89 11.36 -6.45 -10.14
CA LEU A 89 12.15 -7.68 -10.29
C LEU A 89 12.34 -8.37 -8.94
N ALA A 90 12.70 -7.62 -7.90
CA ALA A 90 12.84 -8.17 -6.54
C ALA A 90 11.50 -8.73 -6.00
N LEU A 91 10.40 -7.99 -6.18
CA LEU A 91 9.07 -8.46 -5.78
C LEU A 91 8.68 -9.74 -6.53
N GLY A 92 8.88 -9.79 -7.86
CA GLY A 92 8.58 -10.95 -8.68
C GLY A 92 9.35 -12.20 -8.26
N ALA A 93 10.62 -12.05 -7.88
CA ALA A 93 11.42 -13.16 -7.35
C ALA A 93 10.94 -13.66 -5.97
N MET A 94 10.37 -12.78 -5.14
CA MET A 94 9.95 -13.08 -3.77
C MET A 94 8.47 -13.48 -3.64
N LEU A 95 7.67 -13.22 -4.67
CA LEU A 95 6.22 -13.40 -4.70
C LEU A 95 5.80 -14.22 -5.93
N ALA A 96 6.27 -15.47 -6.01
CA ALA A 96 6.09 -16.34 -7.18
C ALA A 96 4.62 -16.51 -7.63
N ASP A 97 3.66 -16.47 -6.71
CA ASP A 97 2.22 -16.63 -7.01
C ASP A 97 1.48 -15.32 -7.26
N TRP A 98 2.20 -14.19 -7.34
CA TRP A 98 1.62 -12.85 -7.48
C TRP A 98 1.95 -12.23 -8.83
N ASN A 99 0.99 -11.48 -9.36
CA ASN A 99 1.19 -10.67 -10.55
C ASN A 99 1.78 -9.31 -10.14
N VAL A 100 3.04 -9.09 -10.48
CA VAL A 100 3.77 -7.83 -10.23
C VAL A 100 3.85 -7.04 -11.52
N LYS A 101 3.35 -5.80 -11.52
CA LYS A 101 3.36 -4.92 -12.70
C LYS A 101 3.90 -3.55 -12.36
N VAL A 102 4.82 -3.07 -13.19
CA VAL A 102 5.18 -1.64 -13.22
C VAL A 102 4.08 -0.91 -13.98
N LEU A 103 3.64 0.24 -13.47
CA LEU A 103 2.67 1.07 -14.14
C LEU A 103 3.39 2.05 -15.08
N ASP A 104 3.23 1.81 -16.39
CA ASP A 104 3.76 2.68 -17.45
C ASP A 104 2.70 3.70 -17.95
N GLU A 105 1.52 3.71 -17.34
CA GLU A 105 0.40 4.59 -17.75
C GLU A 105 0.67 6.05 -17.38
N SER A 106 0.60 6.94 -18.38
CA SER A 106 0.87 8.38 -18.25
C SER A 106 -0.28 9.20 -17.66
N THR A 107 -1.40 8.57 -17.29
CA THR A 107 -2.54 9.32 -16.78
C THR A 107 -2.29 9.79 -15.35
N ALA A 108 -2.60 11.06 -15.08
CA ALA A 108 -2.48 11.70 -13.76
C ALA A 108 -3.07 10.87 -12.61
N GLN A 109 -4.16 10.14 -12.86
CA GLN A 109 -4.90 9.37 -11.86
C GLN A 109 -4.55 7.88 -11.82
N ALA A 110 -3.70 7.39 -12.74
CA ALA A 110 -3.34 5.97 -12.81
C ALA A 110 -2.85 5.40 -11.46
N PRO A 111 -1.98 6.08 -10.69
CA PRO A 111 -1.52 5.56 -9.40
C PRO A 111 -2.65 5.29 -8.40
N LEU A 112 -3.65 6.16 -8.32
CA LEU A 112 -4.80 5.99 -7.43
C LEU A 112 -5.68 4.81 -7.87
N LEU A 113 -6.05 4.80 -9.15
CA LEU A 113 -6.97 3.79 -9.69
C LEU A 113 -6.36 2.39 -9.67
N ARG A 114 -5.14 2.24 -10.16
CA ARG A 114 -4.46 0.94 -10.26
C ARG A 114 -4.05 0.38 -8.89
N SER A 115 -3.68 1.24 -7.94
CA SER A 115 -3.46 0.82 -6.55
C SER A 115 -4.75 0.32 -5.91
N THR A 116 -5.88 0.98 -6.21
CA THR A 116 -7.19 0.54 -5.75
C THR A 116 -7.54 -0.81 -6.35
N ASP A 117 -7.39 -0.99 -7.67
CA ASP A 117 -7.64 -2.27 -8.35
C ASP A 117 -6.82 -3.40 -7.72
N ALA A 118 -5.52 -3.17 -7.47
CA ALA A 118 -4.63 -4.14 -6.83
C ALA A 118 -5.10 -4.53 -5.41
N LEU A 119 -5.52 -3.54 -4.60
CA LEU A 119 -6.08 -3.79 -3.27
C LEU A 119 -7.41 -4.57 -3.32
N LEU A 120 -8.25 -4.28 -4.31
CA LEU A 120 -9.50 -5.01 -4.54
C LEU A 120 -9.22 -6.45 -4.97
N ALA A 121 -8.14 -6.68 -5.73
CA ALA A 121 -7.60 -7.99 -6.11
C ALA A 121 -6.70 -8.62 -5.03
N ASN A 122 -6.94 -8.30 -3.76
CA ASN A 122 -6.28 -8.88 -2.58
C ASN A 122 -4.77 -8.64 -2.45
N GLY A 123 -4.22 -7.67 -3.19
CA GLY A 123 -2.82 -7.31 -3.13
C GLY A 123 -2.57 -5.93 -2.55
N CYS A 124 -1.60 -5.21 -3.12
CA CYS A 124 -1.21 -3.87 -2.71
C CYS A 124 -0.42 -3.16 -3.81
N SER A 125 0.11 -1.97 -3.52
CA SER A 125 1.03 -1.27 -4.41
C SER A 125 2.14 -0.57 -3.66
N LEU A 126 3.24 -0.31 -4.37
CA LEU A 126 4.36 0.51 -3.91
C LEU A 126 4.46 1.71 -4.85
N LEU A 127 4.58 2.90 -4.28
CA LEU A 127 4.67 4.16 -5.02
C LEU A 127 6.02 4.81 -4.75
N GLN A 128 6.63 5.35 -5.81
CA GLN A 128 7.78 6.23 -5.70
C GLN A 128 7.30 7.67 -5.76
N LEU A 129 7.49 8.40 -4.68
CA LEU A 129 6.99 9.76 -4.49
C LEU A 129 8.16 10.74 -4.45
N GLN A 130 8.04 11.82 -5.24
CA GLN A 130 8.97 12.93 -5.27
C GLN A 130 8.37 14.14 -4.56
N ALA A 131 9.08 14.76 -3.63
CA ALA A 131 8.64 15.98 -2.96
C ALA A 131 8.72 17.19 -3.90
N GLU A 132 7.64 17.97 -3.98
CA GLU A 132 7.63 19.25 -4.71
C GLU A 132 8.25 20.39 -3.87
N ASP A 133 8.19 20.26 -2.54
CA ASP A 133 8.79 21.22 -1.61
C ASP A 133 9.70 20.51 -0.59
N LEU A 134 10.99 20.78 -0.69
CA LEU A 134 12.02 20.24 0.20
C LEU A 134 11.96 20.83 1.62
N SER A 135 11.18 21.89 1.85
CA SER A 135 11.00 22.54 3.16
C SER A 135 10.38 21.62 4.22
N VAL A 136 9.77 20.51 3.79
CA VAL A 136 9.05 19.56 4.65
C VAL A 136 10.00 18.59 5.39
N GLY A 137 11.30 18.58 5.07
CA GLY A 137 12.29 17.71 5.71
C GLY A 137 12.12 16.22 5.38
N ALA A 138 11.33 15.91 4.34
CA ALA A 138 11.27 14.60 3.70
C ALA A 138 12.42 14.47 2.67
N PRO A 139 12.86 13.25 2.35
CA PRO A 139 13.79 13.05 1.25
C PRO A 139 13.17 13.54 -0.06
N PRO A 140 14.01 13.98 -1.02
CA PRO A 140 13.54 14.42 -2.32
C PRO A 140 12.74 13.33 -3.05
N VAL A 141 13.10 12.06 -2.85
CA VAL A 141 12.41 10.89 -3.39
C VAL A 141 12.34 9.79 -2.32
N PHE A 142 11.19 9.15 -2.17
CA PHE A 142 11.02 7.99 -1.29
C PHE A 142 9.96 7.02 -1.81
N TRP A 143 10.03 5.79 -1.32
CA TRP A 143 9.04 4.75 -1.59
C TRP A 143 8.01 4.67 -0.47
N ALA A 144 6.74 4.50 -0.87
CA ALA A 144 5.60 4.39 0.02
C ALA A 144 4.84 3.10 -0.30
N TRP A 145 4.63 2.27 0.72
CA TRP A 145 3.75 1.11 0.61
C TRP A 145 2.30 1.53 0.85
N VAL A 146 1.43 1.25 -0.12
CA VAL A 146 -0.01 1.46 -0.04
C VAL A 146 -0.63 0.28 0.72
N VAL A 147 -1.02 0.53 1.96
CA VAL A 147 -1.57 -0.47 2.88
C VAL A 147 -3.08 -0.56 2.84
N GLY A 148 -3.74 0.39 2.19
CA GLY A 148 -5.18 0.40 2.02
C GLY A 148 -5.69 1.56 1.21
N VAL A 149 -7.01 1.66 1.16
CA VAL A 149 -7.74 2.68 0.43
C VAL A 149 -8.93 3.16 1.25
N GLU A 150 -9.16 4.47 1.19
CA GLU A 150 -10.35 5.13 1.69
C GLU A 150 -11.44 5.07 0.61
N MET A 151 -12.58 4.49 0.93
CA MET A 151 -13.71 4.31 0.02
C MET A 151 -14.89 5.17 0.46
N HIS A 152 -15.63 5.72 -0.51
CA HIS A 152 -16.95 6.30 -0.25
C HIS A 152 -18.00 5.21 -0.08
N GLU A 153 -18.75 5.23 1.02
CA GLU A 153 -20.03 4.54 1.08
C GLU A 153 -21.17 5.40 0.52
N LYS A 154 -22.12 4.74 -0.15
CA LYS A 154 -23.39 5.36 -0.52
C LYS A 154 -24.17 5.71 0.74
N PHE A 155 -24.64 6.95 0.86
CA PHE A 155 -25.91 7.19 1.55
C PHE A 155 -27.04 6.81 0.58
N LYS A 156 -27.83 5.77 0.90
CA LYS A 156 -29.06 5.45 0.15
C LYS A 156 -30.16 6.48 0.48
N ARG A 157 -30.06 7.72 -0.01
CA ARG A 157 -31.23 8.60 -0.27
C ARG A 157 -30.82 9.94 -0.91
N ALA A 158 -30.81 10.02 -2.24
CA ALA A 158 -31.22 11.25 -2.94
C ALA A 158 -31.55 10.94 -4.40
N LYS A 159 -32.78 11.31 -4.80
CA LYS A 159 -33.22 11.43 -6.19
C LYS A 159 -32.42 12.57 -6.85
N ARG A 160 -31.35 12.25 -7.58
CA ARG A 160 -30.91 12.90 -8.82
C ARG A 160 -29.52 12.38 -9.15
N THR A 161 -29.49 11.45 -10.09
CA THR A 161 -28.28 10.85 -10.64
C THR A 161 -27.53 11.89 -11.49
N SER A 162 -26.50 12.50 -10.91
CA SER A 162 -25.36 13.00 -11.69
C SER A 162 -24.58 11.79 -12.20
N ALA A 163 -24.15 11.80 -13.47
CA ALA A 163 -23.36 10.72 -14.07
C ALA A 163 -21.99 10.49 -13.41
N PHE A 164 -21.62 11.32 -12.41
CA PHE A 164 -20.39 11.22 -11.64
C PHE A 164 -20.53 10.47 -10.30
N ASP A 165 -21.75 10.16 -9.84
CA ASP A 165 -22.00 9.48 -8.56
C ASP A 165 -22.10 7.96 -8.72
N VAL A 166 -20.94 7.32 -8.95
CA VAL A 166 -20.85 5.85 -8.91
C VAL A 166 -20.43 5.40 -7.50
N PRO A 167 -21.19 4.52 -6.83
CA PRO A 167 -20.79 3.93 -5.54
C PRO A 167 -19.46 3.20 -5.60
N GLY A 168 -18.71 3.20 -4.49
CA GLY A 168 -17.50 2.38 -4.37
C GLY A 168 -16.28 2.98 -5.05
N ARG A 169 -16.21 4.32 -5.21
CA ARG A 169 -15.01 4.99 -5.71
C ARG A 169 -13.97 5.21 -4.59
N PRO A 170 -12.67 5.01 -4.90
CA PRO A 170 -11.60 5.36 -3.99
C PRO A 170 -11.48 6.88 -3.85
N ARG A 171 -11.30 7.37 -2.62
CA ARG A 171 -11.04 8.77 -2.31
C ARG A 171 -9.56 9.07 -2.12
N ALA A 172 -8.87 8.16 -1.47
CA ALA A 172 -7.49 8.34 -1.06
C ALA A 172 -6.81 6.99 -0.87
N LEU A 173 -5.52 6.94 -1.13
CA LEU A 173 -4.67 5.83 -0.72
C LEU A 173 -4.24 6.04 0.74
N LEU A 174 -4.15 4.94 1.46
CA LEU A 174 -3.59 4.90 2.81
C LEU A 174 -2.18 4.36 2.68
N ILE A 175 -1.20 5.23 2.84
CA ILE A 175 0.22 4.90 2.66
C ILE A 175 0.91 4.78 4.02
N TRP A 176 1.85 3.85 4.13
CA TRP A 176 2.63 3.74 5.34
C TRP A 176 3.53 4.97 5.52
N PRO A 177 3.60 5.57 6.73
CA PRO A 177 4.31 6.83 6.93
C PRO A 177 5.81 6.72 6.64
N PHE A 178 6.31 7.69 5.88
CA PHE A 178 7.74 7.93 5.73
C PHE A 178 8.26 8.81 6.88
N GLY A 179 9.37 8.39 7.51
CA GLY A 179 10.32 9.31 8.16
C GLY A 179 9.83 10.30 9.24
N SER A 180 8.66 10.11 9.85
CA SER A 180 8.18 11.09 10.83
C SER A 180 9.10 11.18 12.05
N LYS A 181 9.58 12.40 12.32
CA LYS A 181 10.29 12.75 13.56
C LYS A 181 9.38 12.62 14.79
N SER A 182 8.05 12.70 14.61
CA SER A 182 7.07 12.59 15.70
C SER A 182 6.92 11.14 16.18
N PRO A 183 6.95 10.87 17.50
CA PRO A 183 6.58 9.59 18.10
C PRO A 183 5.14 9.12 17.85
N LEU A 184 4.22 10.06 17.63
CA LEU A 184 2.78 9.80 17.59
C LEU A 184 2.29 9.47 16.17
N ALA A 185 2.94 10.03 15.13
CA ALA A 185 2.70 9.68 13.73
C ALA A 185 3.16 8.25 13.33
N ARG A 186 3.85 7.53 14.24
CA ARG A 186 4.63 6.32 13.88
C ARG A 186 3.79 5.11 13.49
N ASN A 187 2.49 5.13 13.79
CA ASN A 187 1.64 3.96 13.65
C ASN A 187 0.37 4.23 12.81
N HIS A 188 0.11 5.45 12.35
CA HIS A 188 -1.06 5.73 11.51
C HIS A 188 -0.66 5.79 10.04
N ALA A 189 -1.49 5.23 9.15
CA ALA A 189 -1.30 5.47 7.72
C ALA A 189 -1.50 6.96 7.42
N LEU A 190 -0.70 7.48 6.49
CA LEU A 190 -0.93 8.78 5.89
C LEU A 190 -1.97 8.64 4.80
N ARG A 191 -2.82 9.65 4.68
CA ARG A 191 -3.85 9.74 3.67
C ARG A 191 -3.26 10.49 2.48
N MET A 192 -3.29 9.84 1.31
CA MET A 192 -2.80 10.41 0.06
C MET A 192 -3.95 10.55 -0.95
N THR A 193 -4.24 11.78 -1.35
CA THR A 193 -5.17 12.09 -2.44
C THR A 193 -4.40 12.44 -3.71
N VAL A 194 -4.94 12.09 -4.87
CA VAL A 194 -4.39 12.49 -6.17
C VAL A 194 -5.38 13.44 -6.83
N ASP A 195 -4.93 14.63 -7.22
CA ASP A 195 -5.78 15.61 -7.92
C ASP A 195 -5.80 15.41 -9.44
N GLY A 196 -6.65 16.16 -10.16
CA GLY A 196 -6.83 16.01 -11.61
C GLY A 196 -5.55 16.16 -12.44
N GLU A 197 -4.53 16.81 -11.89
CA GLU A 197 -3.22 17.04 -12.52
C GLU A 197 -2.18 15.99 -12.12
N GLY A 198 -2.55 15.04 -11.25
CA GLY A 198 -1.69 13.95 -10.80
C GLY A 198 -0.83 14.31 -9.59
N LEU A 199 -1.09 15.46 -8.97
CA LEU A 199 -0.39 15.88 -7.78
C LEU A 199 -0.95 15.15 -6.56
N CYS A 200 -0.05 14.59 -5.78
CA CYS A 200 -0.34 13.82 -4.58
C CYS A 200 -0.29 14.73 -3.35
N GLY A 201 -1.45 15.01 -2.77
CA GLY A 201 -1.56 15.65 -1.45
C GLY A 201 -1.48 14.58 -0.36
N VAL A 202 -0.52 14.68 0.55
CA VAL A 202 -0.38 13.77 1.69
C VAL A 202 -0.66 14.51 2.99
N ASP A 203 -1.61 14.00 3.77
CA ASP A 203 -1.95 14.51 5.11
C ASP A 203 -2.14 13.37 6.13
N GLY A 204 -2.14 13.73 7.41
CA GLY A 204 -2.29 12.80 8.53
C GLY A 204 -2.29 13.55 9.86
N ILE A 205 -2.75 12.87 10.92
CA ILE A 205 -2.98 13.45 12.26
C ILE A 205 -1.78 14.29 12.77
N ASP A 206 -0.55 13.90 12.41
CA ASP A 206 0.69 14.55 12.84
C ASP A 206 1.67 14.83 11.69
N ALA A 207 1.23 14.68 10.44
CA ALA A 207 2.08 14.92 9.27
C ALA A 207 1.93 16.37 8.82
N ARG A 208 3.06 17.06 8.58
CA ARG A 208 3.01 18.31 7.80
C ARG A 208 2.44 17.97 6.44
N ARG A 209 1.40 18.69 6.04
CA ARG A 209 0.80 18.52 4.71
C ARG A 209 1.89 18.74 3.66
N GLY A 210 2.11 17.72 2.84
CA GLY A 210 3.12 17.75 1.78
C GLY A 210 2.48 17.56 0.42
N ARG A 211 3.13 18.12 -0.59
CA ARG A 211 2.79 17.92 -2.01
C ARG A 211 3.88 17.09 -2.66
N TYR A 212 3.45 16.08 -3.38
CA TYR A 212 4.33 15.09 -4.00
C TYR A 212 3.88 14.79 -5.41
N ARG A 213 4.78 14.33 -6.25
CA ARG A 213 4.48 13.71 -7.54
C ARG A 213 4.72 12.22 -7.44
N CYS A 214 3.78 11.41 -7.92
CA CYS A 214 4.02 9.99 -8.13
C CYS A 214 4.84 9.84 -9.41
N ILE A 215 6.10 9.45 -9.27
CA ILE A 215 7.04 9.30 -10.39
C ILE A 215 7.23 7.83 -10.80
N GLY A 216 6.65 6.90 -10.04
CA GLY A 216 6.69 5.48 -10.33
C GLY A 216 5.70 4.72 -9.45
N ALA A 217 5.17 3.61 -9.96
CA ALA A 217 4.22 2.80 -9.22
C ALA A 217 4.31 1.32 -9.65
N ILE A 218 4.17 0.44 -8.67
CA ILE A 218 4.18 -1.01 -8.85
C ILE A 218 2.93 -1.56 -8.20
N THR A 219 2.15 -2.34 -8.93
CA THR A 219 1.03 -3.09 -8.38
C THR A 219 1.40 -4.55 -8.19
N VAL A 220 0.89 -5.11 -7.11
CA VAL A 220 1.00 -6.54 -6.78
C VAL A 220 -0.42 -7.03 -6.57
N ALA A 221 -0.86 -8.02 -7.33
CA ALA A 221 -2.20 -8.58 -7.24
C ALA A 221 -2.13 -10.12 -7.22
N GLN A 222 -3.10 -10.75 -6.58
CA GLN A 222 -3.14 -12.21 -6.54
C GLN A 222 -3.36 -12.75 -7.97
N SER A 223 -2.60 -13.77 -8.36
CA SER A 223 -2.80 -14.41 -9.67
C SER A 223 -4.12 -15.18 -9.69
N ASP A 224 -4.88 -15.11 -10.78
CA ASP A 224 -6.20 -15.74 -10.91
C ASP A 224 -6.19 -17.28 -10.80
N ASN A 225 -5.01 -17.90 -10.82
CA ASN A 225 -4.78 -19.35 -10.82
C ASN A 225 -5.18 -20.09 -9.52
N HIS A 226 -5.59 -19.39 -8.45
CA HIS A 226 -6.07 -20.01 -7.21
C HIS A 226 -7.59 -20.10 -7.06
N SER A 227 -8.34 -19.70 -8.09
CA SER A 227 -9.81 -19.81 -8.10
C SER A 227 -10.32 -21.20 -8.52
N ALA A 228 -9.46 -22.07 -9.06
CA ALA A 228 -9.86 -23.35 -9.65
C ALA A 228 -9.65 -24.60 -8.76
N GLY A 229 -9.21 -24.44 -7.50
CA GLY A 229 -8.76 -25.56 -6.67
C GLY A 229 -9.76 -26.14 -5.65
N ASN A 230 -10.97 -25.59 -5.49
CA ASN A 230 -11.92 -26.01 -4.45
C ASN A 230 -13.36 -26.23 -4.97
N GLY A 231 -13.48 -26.73 -6.19
CA GLY A 231 -14.75 -27.17 -6.77
C GLY A 231 -14.64 -28.61 -7.25
N GLY A 232 -14.72 -29.59 -6.35
CA GLY A 232 -14.66 -30.98 -6.76
C GLY A 232 -14.59 -31.98 -5.62
N LEU A 233 -15.69 -32.13 -4.87
CA LEU A 233 -16.18 -33.45 -4.46
C LEU A 233 -17.71 -33.37 -4.42
N SER A 234 -18.29 -33.74 -5.56
CA SER A 234 -19.68 -34.19 -5.70
C SER A 234 -19.86 -35.53 -4.99
N GLY A 235 -21.05 -35.76 -4.43
CA GLY A 235 -21.48 -37.13 -4.11
C GLY A 235 -22.56 -37.18 -3.04
N SER A 236 -23.75 -36.70 -3.38
CA SER A 236 -24.98 -37.20 -2.78
C SER A 236 -25.45 -38.38 -3.62
N GLU A 237 -25.36 -39.58 -3.05
CA GLU A 237 -26.34 -40.68 -3.06
C GLU A 237 -26.03 -41.59 -1.86
#